data_AF-A0A7C8IJC6-F1
#
_entry.id   AF-A0A7C8IJC6-F1
#
_cell.length_a   1.000
_cell.length_b   1.000
_cell.length_c   1.000
_cell.angle_alpha   90.00
_cell.angle_beta   90.00
_cell.angle_gamma   90.00
#
_symmetry.space_group_name_H-M   'P 1'
#
loop_
_entity.id
_entity.type
_entity.pdbx_description
1 polymer ?
#
loop_
_entity_poly.entity_id
_entity_poly.type
_entity_poly.pdbx_seq_one_letter_code
_entity_poly.pdbx_strand_id
1 'polypeptide(L)'
;MRPHALQIRLPQEFELFDAWPWSRYDEEDNLFLISGEEIYDSGAVRLGGTLEIPSDDRVVNVDIDYMFYVVGWGSSDPNSLQYSFVHYGNHKSPINQLQTLLYSGDHNRNQLLCELSKAGIPRFEEASEKISGTDFSIRLSVEPVLHHDDSICSNKFWKFTFSYTISRDEPHNEPQEWVGVNRPYDALFDSPFNDNARPTLE
;
A
#
# COMPACT_ATOMS: atom_id res chain seq x y z
N MET A 1 24.54 -3.16 -2.49
CA MET A 1 23.66 -4.34 -2.47
C MET A 1 22.32 -3.89 -1.91
N ARG A 2 21.19 -4.24 -2.52
CA ARG A 2 19.84 -3.85 -2.08
C ARG A 2 19.35 -4.89 -1.06
N PRO A 3 19.21 -4.56 0.24
CA PRO A 3 18.89 -5.54 1.27
C PRO A 3 17.40 -5.84 1.38
N HIS A 4 16.51 -4.93 0.97
CA HIS A 4 15.07 -5.14 1.00
C HIS A 4 14.45 -4.62 -0.29
N ALA A 5 13.51 -5.39 -0.81
CA ALA A 5 12.74 -5.04 -1.99
C ALA A 5 11.27 -5.44 -1.83
N LEU A 6 10.42 -4.80 -2.62
CA LEU A 6 9.03 -5.18 -2.83
C LEU A 6 8.73 -5.01 -4.32
N GLN A 7 8.28 -6.08 -4.99
CA GLN A 7 7.91 -6.04 -6.40
C GLN A 7 6.40 -6.04 -6.57
N ILE A 8 5.90 -5.20 -7.46
CA ILE A 8 4.51 -5.16 -7.87
C ILE A 8 4.40 -5.68 -9.30
N ARG A 9 3.51 -6.65 -9.53
CA ARG A 9 3.15 -7.14 -10.85
C ARG A 9 1.67 -6.93 -11.09
N LEU A 10 1.36 -6.09 -12.07
CA LEU A 10 0.00 -5.82 -12.49
C LEU A 10 -0.42 -6.72 -13.66
N PRO A 11 -1.73 -7.03 -13.78
CA PRO A 11 -2.37 -7.41 -15.03
C PRO A 11 -2.07 -6.40 -16.15
N GLN A 12 -2.12 -6.84 -17.40
CA GLN A 12 -1.76 -6.01 -18.55
C GLN A 12 -2.72 -4.83 -18.75
N GLU A 13 -3.94 -4.96 -18.26
CA GLU A 13 -5.01 -3.97 -18.34
C GLU A 13 -4.85 -2.82 -17.34
N PHE A 14 -3.91 -2.95 -16.39
CA PHE A 14 -3.68 -1.95 -15.35
C PHE A 14 -2.29 -1.34 -15.45
N GLU A 15 -2.21 -0.08 -15.06
CA GLU A 15 -0.99 0.68 -14.94
C GLU A 15 -0.89 1.35 -13.56
N LEU A 16 0.33 1.75 -13.19
CA LEU A 16 0.59 2.54 -12.00
C LEU A 16 0.59 4.02 -12.38
N PHE A 17 -0.30 4.78 -11.77
CA PHE A 17 -0.41 6.22 -11.99
C PHE A 17 0.44 7.05 -11.05
N ASP A 18 0.69 6.51 -9.85
CA ASP A 18 1.40 7.21 -8.80
C ASP A 18 2.02 6.22 -7.82
N ALA A 19 3.13 6.61 -7.23
CA ALA A 19 3.83 5.80 -6.23
C ALA A 19 4.34 6.70 -5.12
N TRP A 20 4.30 6.20 -3.89
CA TRP A 20 4.90 6.88 -2.76
C TRP A 20 5.63 5.88 -1.86
N PRO A 21 6.82 6.25 -1.34
CA PRO A 21 7.58 7.44 -1.74
C PRO A 21 8.34 7.22 -3.04
N TRP A 22 8.29 8.22 -3.93
CA TRP A 22 9.00 8.21 -5.21
C TRP A 22 10.51 7.98 -5.09
N SER A 23 11.14 8.43 -4.01
CA SER A 23 12.58 8.25 -3.79
C SER A 23 13.01 6.78 -3.61
N ARG A 24 12.07 5.89 -3.27
CA ARG A 24 12.29 4.46 -3.05
C ARG A 24 11.73 3.60 -4.17
N TYR A 25 11.06 4.21 -5.14
CA TYR A 25 10.33 3.51 -6.19
C TYR A 25 11.10 3.53 -7.51
N ASP A 26 11.28 2.35 -8.09
CA ASP A 26 11.90 2.10 -9.38
C ASP A 26 10.78 1.72 -10.37
N GLU A 27 10.47 2.65 -11.26
CA GLU A 27 9.36 2.55 -12.23
C GLU A 27 9.63 1.50 -13.31
N GLU A 28 10.90 1.29 -13.69
CA GLU A 28 11.26 0.34 -14.76
C GLU A 28 10.89 -1.10 -14.37
N ASP A 29 11.14 -1.44 -13.10
CA ASP A 29 10.91 -2.78 -12.57
C ASP A 29 9.66 -2.90 -11.69
N ASN A 30 8.94 -1.80 -11.46
CA ASN A 30 7.87 -1.68 -10.47
C ASN A 30 8.28 -2.19 -9.08
N LEU A 31 9.41 -1.67 -8.59
CA LEU A 31 10.05 -2.10 -7.34
C LEU A 31 10.09 -0.97 -6.31
N PHE A 32 9.75 -1.26 -5.06
CA PHE A 32 10.20 -0.46 -3.92
C PHE A 32 11.49 -1.03 -3.36
N LEU A 33 12.42 -0.16 -2.97
CA LEU A 33 13.74 -0.52 -2.45
C LEU A 33 14.04 0.23 -1.16
N ILE A 34 14.63 -0.48 -0.19
CA ILE A 34 15.18 0.12 1.02
C ILE A 34 16.62 -0.34 1.18
N SER A 35 17.53 0.63 1.30
CA SER A 35 18.95 0.40 1.60
C SER A 35 19.33 0.66 3.06
N GLY A 36 18.37 1.14 3.86
CA GLY A 36 18.56 1.54 5.26
C GLY A 36 17.75 0.69 6.24
N GLU A 37 17.17 1.35 7.23
CA GLU A 37 16.41 0.68 8.29
C GLU A 37 15.10 0.08 7.76
N GLU A 38 14.82 -1.17 8.15
CA GLU A 38 13.59 -1.91 7.78
C GLU A 38 12.30 -1.19 8.18
N ILE A 39 12.36 -0.25 9.13
CA ILE A 39 11.18 0.50 9.59
C ILE A 39 10.58 1.39 8.48
N TYR A 40 11.33 1.71 7.43
CA TYR A 40 10.86 2.49 6.29
C TYR A 40 10.13 1.64 5.25
N ASP A 41 9.73 0.41 5.57
CA ASP A 41 9.01 -0.50 4.68
C ASP A 41 7.51 -0.20 4.56
N SER A 42 7.22 1.06 4.28
CA SER A 42 5.91 1.59 3.92
C SER A 42 5.90 1.95 2.44
N GLY A 43 4.74 1.83 1.80
CA GLY A 43 4.55 2.26 0.43
C GLY A 43 3.07 2.44 0.10
N ALA A 44 2.82 3.25 -0.91
CA ALA A 44 1.50 3.39 -1.51
C ALA A 44 1.66 3.44 -3.03
N VAL A 45 0.74 2.85 -3.77
CA VAL A 45 0.63 3.07 -5.21
C VAL A 45 -0.81 3.34 -5.58
N ARG A 46 -1.02 4.18 -6.59
CA ARG A 46 -2.29 4.32 -7.25
C ARG A 46 -2.25 3.52 -8.54
N LEU A 47 -3.16 2.58 -8.66
CA LEU A 47 -3.29 1.75 -9.86
C LEU A 47 -4.65 1.97 -10.50
N GLY A 48 -4.70 1.77 -11.80
CA GLY A 48 -5.97 1.76 -12.49
C GLY A 48 -5.83 1.40 -13.96
N GLY A 49 -6.95 1.50 -14.66
CA GLY A 49 -7.05 1.13 -16.07
C GLY A 49 -8.52 1.05 -16.49
N THR A 50 -8.76 0.72 -17.75
CA THR A 50 -10.12 0.59 -18.29
C THR A 50 -10.32 -0.83 -18.80
N LEU A 51 -11.35 -1.51 -18.31
CA LEU A 51 -11.74 -2.85 -18.74
C LEU A 51 -12.94 -2.79 -19.67
N GLU A 52 -12.89 -3.54 -20.76
CA GLU A 52 -14.02 -3.74 -21.67
C GLU A 52 -14.76 -5.03 -21.31
N ILE A 53 -16.01 -4.91 -20.86
CA ILE A 53 -16.80 -6.04 -20.38
C ILE A 53 -18.00 -6.27 -21.30
N PRO A 54 -18.07 -7.43 -21.99
CA PRO A 54 -19.24 -7.80 -22.76
C PRO A 54 -20.45 -8.04 -21.84
N SER A 55 -21.54 -7.30 -22.05
CA SER A 55 -22.80 -7.44 -21.33
C SER A 55 -23.95 -7.51 -22.33
N ASP A 56 -24.52 -8.70 -22.49
CA ASP A 56 -25.58 -9.01 -23.45
C ASP A 56 -25.24 -8.51 -24.86
N ASP A 57 -25.83 -7.39 -25.28
CA ASP A 57 -25.69 -6.81 -26.62
C ASP A 57 -24.79 -5.56 -26.68
N ARG A 58 -24.04 -5.26 -25.60
CA ARG A 58 -23.14 -4.10 -25.53
C ARG A 58 -21.82 -4.42 -24.86
N VAL A 59 -20.83 -3.57 -25.11
CA VAL A 59 -19.58 -3.53 -24.34
C VAL A 59 -19.70 -2.39 -23.34
N VAL A 60 -19.41 -2.67 -22.07
CA VAL A 60 -19.37 -1.69 -20.99
C VAL A 60 -17.92 -1.45 -20.62
N ASN A 61 -17.51 -0.18 -20.63
CA ASN A 61 -16.18 0.22 -20.17
C ASN A 61 -16.24 0.50 -18.67
N VAL A 62 -15.32 -0.09 -17.93
CA VAL A 62 -15.22 0.05 -16.48
C VAL A 62 -13.87 0.65 -16.13
N ASP A 63 -13.90 1.85 -15.58
CA ASP A 63 -12.71 2.52 -15.09
C ASP A 63 -12.39 2.02 -13.68
N ILE A 64 -11.20 1.47 -13.53
CA ILE A 64 -10.66 0.96 -12.28
C ILE A 64 -9.69 2.00 -11.73
N ASP A 65 -9.87 2.40 -10.47
CA ASP A 65 -9.01 3.39 -9.80
C ASP A 65 -8.91 3.10 -8.30
N TYR A 66 -7.78 2.53 -7.90
CA TYR A 66 -7.54 2.04 -6.55
C TYR A 66 -6.23 2.56 -5.97
N MET A 67 -6.26 2.83 -4.68
CA MET A 67 -5.05 2.93 -3.88
C MET A 67 -4.71 1.58 -3.28
N PHE A 68 -3.45 1.19 -3.41
CA PHE A 68 -2.85 0.07 -2.71
C PHE A 68 -1.85 0.61 -1.68
N TYR A 69 -2.10 0.33 -0.40
CA TYR A 69 -1.16 0.65 0.68
C TYR A 69 -0.49 -0.63 1.15
N VAL A 70 0.78 -0.55 1.50
CA VAL A 70 1.55 -1.70 1.99
C VAL A 70 2.53 -1.26 3.07
N VAL A 71 2.64 -2.06 4.12
CA VAL A 71 3.63 -1.91 5.17
C VAL A 71 4.22 -3.26 5.58
N GLY A 72 5.40 -3.25 6.20
CA GLY A 72 5.96 -4.46 6.80
C GLY A 72 6.70 -5.37 5.84
N TRP A 73 6.93 -4.94 4.60
CA TRP A 73 7.57 -5.73 3.55
C TRP A 73 9.10 -5.82 3.67
N GLY A 74 9.73 -5.08 4.59
CA GLY A 74 11.16 -5.19 4.88
C GLY A 74 11.51 -6.51 5.57
N SER A 75 10.54 -7.08 6.31
CA SER A 75 10.66 -8.37 6.99
C SER A 75 10.15 -9.51 6.13
N SER A 76 10.79 -10.68 6.20
CA SER A 76 10.28 -11.91 5.57
C SER A 76 9.20 -12.63 6.39
N ASP A 77 8.85 -12.14 7.58
CA ASP A 77 7.78 -12.68 8.42
C ASP A 77 6.40 -12.27 7.86
N PRO A 78 5.54 -13.22 7.44
CA PRO A 78 4.21 -12.92 6.94
C PRO A 78 3.34 -12.12 7.92
N ASN A 79 3.56 -12.27 9.24
CA ASN A 79 2.78 -11.55 10.25
C ASN A 79 3.15 -10.06 10.34
N SER A 80 4.30 -9.67 9.79
CA SER A 80 4.71 -8.27 9.70
C SER A 80 4.02 -7.54 8.54
N LEU A 81 3.69 -8.27 7.47
CA LEU A 81 3.14 -7.73 6.23
C LEU A 81 1.68 -7.34 6.40
N GLN A 82 1.34 -6.10 6.03
CA GLN A 82 -0.04 -5.65 5.97
C GLN A 82 -0.24 -4.81 4.71
N TYR A 83 -1.41 -4.93 4.08
CA TYR A 83 -1.73 -4.17 2.89
C TYR A 83 -3.23 -3.91 2.79
N SER A 84 -3.63 -2.93 1.97
CA SER A 84 -5.03 -2.60 1.76
C SER A 84 -5.29 -2.11 0.33
N PHE A 85 -6.40 -2.58 -0.26
CA PHE A 85 -7.01 -2.03 -1.46
C PHE A 85 -8.16 -1.10 -1.13
N VAL A 86 -8.12 0.11 -1.64
CA VAL A 86 -9.15 1.11 -1.37
C VAL A 86 -9.54 1.77 -2.67
N HIS A 87 -10.82 1.66 -3.04
CA HIS A 87 -11.34 2.34 -4.22
C HIS A 87 -11.13 3.85 -4.05
N TYR A 88 -10.38 4.47 -4.97
CA TYR A 88 -9.93 5.85 -4.86
C TYR A 88 -11.13 6.81 -4.87
N GLY A 89 -12.07 6.64 -5.81
CA GLY A 89 -13.30 7.43 -5.89
C GLY A 89 -14.10 7.49 -4.58
N ASN A 90 -14.37 6.33 -3.95
CA ASN A 90 -15.14 6.23 -2.72
C ASN A 90 -14.43 6.85 -1.50
N HIS A 91 -13.09 6.93 -1.53
CA HIS A 91 -12.28 7.45 -0.43
C HIS A 91 -11.47 8.68 -0.83
N LYS A 92 -11.88 9.40 -1.89
CA LYS A 92 -11.07 10.45 -2.50
C LYS A 92 -10.67 11.54 -1.52
N SER A 93 -11.60 11.99 -0.68
CA SER A 93 -11.33 13.03 0.32
C SER A 93 -10.27 12.58 1.35
N PRO A 94 -10.46 11.48 2.10
CA PRO A 94 -9.45 11.03 3.06
C PRO A 94 -8.12 10.63 2.39
N ILE A 95 -8.15 10.03 1.18
CA ILE A 95 -6.93 9.69 0.44
C ILE A 95 -6.14 10.95 0.07
N ASN A 96 -6.79 11.99 -0.47
CA ASN A 96 -6.10 13.21 -0.87
C ASN A 96 -5.47 13.94 0.33
N GLN A 97 -6.16 13.92 1.47
CA GLN A 97 -5.62 14.47 2.73
C GLN A 97 -4.40 13.67 3.18
N LEU A 98 -4.49 12.34 3.19
CA LEU A 98 -3.37 11.46 3.51
C LEU A 98 -2.20 11.69 2.55
N GLN A 99 -2.42 11.71 1.24
CA GLN A 99 -1.37 11.94 0.24
C GLN A 99 -0.66 13.28 0.43
N THR A 100 -1.39 14.35 0.77
CA THR A 100 -0.77 15.65 1.08
C THR A 100 0.21 15.53 2.26
N LEU A 101 -0.13 14.75 3.28
CA LEU A 101 0.75 14.47 4.41
C LEU A 101 1.94 13.60 3.99
N LEU A 102 1.68 12.50 3.26
CA LEU A 102 2.72 11.59 2.78
C LEU A 102 3.74 12.30 1.90
N TYR A 103 3.31 13.24 1.04
CA TYR A 103 4.22 14.02 0.20
C TYR A 103 5.13 14.99 0.96
N SER A 104 4.89 15.20 2.26
CA SER A 104 5.78 16.02 3.09
C SER A 104 7.08 15.30 3.50
N GLY A 105 7.17 13.97 3.38
CA GLY A 105 8.39 13.24 3.73
C GLY A 105 8.31 11.72 3.61
N ASP A 106 9.43 11.04 3.86
CA ASP A 106 9.49 9.57 3.89
C ASP A 106 9.00 9.06 5.26
N HIS A 107 7.76 8.57 5.30
CA HIS A 107 7.11 8.13 6.53
C HIS A 107 7.47 6.67 6.80
N ASN A 108 7.88 6.35 8.01
CA ASN A 108 8.09 4.96 8.41
C ASN A 108 6.75 4.21 8.56
N ARG A 109 6.83 2.88 8.73
CA ARG A 109 5.68 1.98 8.93
C ARG A 109 4.67 2.49 9.95
N ASN A 110 5.14 2.90 11.13
CA ASN A 110 4.25 3.32 12.23
C ASN A 110 3.58 4.66 11.94
N GLN A 111 4.26 5.55 11.23
CA GLN A 111 3.69 6.82 10.80
C GLN A 111 2.58 6.58 9.76
N LEU A 112 2.84 5.78 8.72
CA LEU A 112 1.81 5.47 7.72
C LEU A 112 0.58 4.78 8.35
N LEU A 113 0.79 3.80 9.23
CA LEU A 113 -0.30 3.12 9.95
C LEU A 113 -1.15 4.09 10.79
N CYS A 114 -0.50 5.04 11.48
CA CYS A 114 -1.18 6.06 12.27
C CYS A 114 -2.03 6.98 11.37
N GLU A 115 -1.48 7.44 10.25
CA GLU A 115 -2.20 8.34 9.34
C GLU A 115 -3.33 7.63 8.58
N LEU A 116 -3.16 6.35 8.18
CA LEU A 116 -4.24 5.53 7.63
C LEU A 116 -5.40 5.38 8.60
N SER A 117 -5.09 5.11 9.88
CA SER A 117 -6.10 4.99 10.94
C SER A 117 -6.83 6.31 11.19
N LYS A 118 -6.11 7.43 11.31
CA LYS A 118 -6.71 8.77 11.49
C LYS A 118 -7.60 9.17 10.32
N ALA A 119 -7.21 8.82 9.09
CA ALA A 119 -7.99 9.08 7.89
C ALA A 119 -9.23 8.16 7.76
N GLY A 120 -9.39 7.18 8.65
CA GLY A 120 -10.47 6.20 8.58
C GLY A 120 -10.34 5.28 7.36
N ILE A 121 -9.12 5.05 6.87
CA ILE A 121 -8.87 4.18 5.71
C ILE A 121 -8.80 2.72 6.20
N PRO A 122 -9.80 1.89 5.86
CA PRO A 122 -9.86 0.50 6.30
C PRO A 122 -8.78 -0.36 5.65
N ARG A 123 -8.52 -1.53 6.24
CA ARG A 123 -7.71 -2.58 5.61
C ARG A 123 -8.61 -3.55 4.85
N PHE A 124 -8.41 -3.66 3.54
CA PHE A 124 -9.06 -4.67 2.71
C PHE A 124 -8.01 -5.45 1.93
N GLU A 125 -7.94 -6.76 2.11
CA GLU A 125 -7.00 -7.60 1.35
C GLU A 125 -7.43 -7.74 -0.11
N GLU A 126 -8.69 -7.44 -0.41
CA GLU A 126 -9.29 -7.49 -1.73
C GLU A 126 -10.24 -6.32 -1.95
N ALA A 127 -10.48 -5.99 -3.21
CA ALA A 127 -11.39 -4.93 -3.62
C ALA A 127 -12.48 -5.54 -4.51
N SER A 128 -13.74 -5.19 -4.26
CA SER A 128 -14.84 -5.70 -5.06
C SER A 128 -15.85 -4.58 -5.29
N GLU A 129 -16.33 -4.45 -6.53
CA GLU A 129 -17.32 -3.44 -6.88
C GLU A 129 -18.30 -3.96 -7.94
N LYS A 130 -19.55 -3.49 -7.86
CA LYS A 130 -20.57 -3.80 -8.85
C LYS A 130 -20.37 -2.92 -10.07
N ILE A 131 -20.37 -3.52 -11.25
CA ILE A 131 -20.24 -2.81 -12.52
C ILE A 131 -21.59 -2.18 -12.87
N SER A 132 -21.62 -0.85 -12.87
CA SER A 132 -22.84 -0.07 -13.09
C SER A 132 -23.53 -0.44 -14.40
N GLY A 133 -24.83 -0.72 -14.33
CA GLY A 133 -25.63 -1.08 -15.50
C GLY A 133 -25.46 -2.54 -15.97
N THR A 134 -24.83 -3.40 -15.18
CA THR A 134 -24.72 -4.84 -15.45
C THR A 134 -25.05 -5.67 -14.20
N ASP A 135 -25.16 -6.98 -14.40
CA ASP A 135 -25.25 -7.97 -13.32
C ASP A 135 -23.86 -8.49 -12.89
N PHE A 136 -22.79 -7.87 -13.39
CA PHE A 136 -21.43 -8.27 -13.07
C PHE A 136 -20.84 -7.41 -11.95
N SER A 137 -19.89 -8.01 -11.24
CA SER A 137 -19.00 -7.37 -10.30
C SER A 137 -17.57 -7.68 -10.72
N ILE A 138 -16.65 -6.75 -10.46
CA ILE A 138 -15.21 -7.01 -10.51
C ILE A 138 -14.71 -7.24 -9.09
N ARG A 139 -13.85 -8.23 -8.94
CA ARG A 139 -13.04 -8.47 -7.75
C ARG A 139 -11.58 -8.38 -8.12
N LEU A 140 -10.86 -7.45 -7.50
CA LEU A 140 -9.42 -7.32 -7.52
C LEU A 140 -8.84 -8.00 -6.28
N SER A 141 -7.80 -8.78 -6.49
CA SER A 141 -7.08 -9.48 -5.42
C SER A 141 -5.58 -9.38 -5.63
N VAL A 142 -4.83 -9.67 -4.58
CA VAL A 142 -3.37 -9.75 -4.66
C VAL A 142 -2.86 -10.98 -3.94
N GLU A 143 -1.83 -11.58 -4.52
CA GLU A 143 -1.12 -12.69 -3.90
C GLU A 143 0.29 -12.21 -3.50
N PRO A 144 0.57 -12.04 -2.19
CA PRO A 144 1.91 -11.78 -1.70
C PRO A 144 2.71 -13.10 -1.62
N VAL A 145 3.81 -13.18 -2.37
CA VAL A 145 4.71 -14.33 -2.37
C VAL A 145 6.12 -13.88 -2.00
N LEU A 146 6.74 -14.58 -1.06
CA LEU A 146 8.14 -14.36 -0.74
C LEU A 146 9.03 -14.99 -1.84
N HIS A 147 9.71 -14.14 -2.60
CA HIS A 147 10.53 -14.50 -3.76
C HIS A 147 12.02 -14.36 -3.46
N HIS A 148 12.86 -14.98 -4.29
CA HIS A 148 14.32 -14.87 -4.20
C HIS A 148 14.89 -14.73 -5.61
N ASP A 149 15.58 -13.61 -5.84
CA ASP A 149 16.26 -13.29 -7.10
C ASP A 149 17.44 -12.36 -6.79
N ASP A 150 18.65 -12.92 -6.87
CA ASP A 150 19.91 -12.21 -6.56
C ASP A 150 20.20 -11.04 -7.50
N SER A 151 19.54 -10.97 -8.67
CA SER A 151 19.65 -9.82 -9.58
C SER A 151 18.89 -8.60 -9.06
N ILE A 152 17.88 -8.81 -8.21
CA ILE A 152 17.02 -7.76 -7.65
C ILE A 152 17.44 -7.41 -6.22
N CYS A 153 17.54 -8.43 -5.36
CA CYS A 153 17.74 -8.27 -3.92
C CYS A 153 18.58 -9.43 -3.37
N SER A 154 19.51 -9.14 -2.47
CA SER A 154 20.33 -10.19 -1.83
C SER A 154 19.54 -11.05 -0.85
N ASN A 155 18.45 -10.51 -0.31
CA ASN A 155 17.55 -11.21 0.58
C ASN A 155 16.30 -11.67 -0.17
N LYS A 156 15.56 -12.59 0.45
CA LYS A 156 14.18 -12.85 0.00
C LYS A 156 13.36 -11.57 0.13
N PHE A 157 12.47 -11.34 -0.81
CA PHE A 157 11.68 -10.12 -0.92
C PHE A 157 10.23 -10.43 -1.28
N TRP A 158 9.31 -9.53 -0.96
CA TRP A 158 7.90 -9.74 -1.28
C TRP A 158 7.61 -9.37 -2.73
N LYS A 159 6.89 -10.25 -3.42
CA LYS A 159 6.34 -10.01 -4.74
C LYS A 159 4.82 -10.08 -4.65
N PHE A 160 4.16 -8.98 -4.99
CA PHE A 160 2.72 -8.88 -5.04
C PHE A 160 2.25 -9.06 -6.48
N THR A 161 1.51 -10.13 -6.73
CA THR A 161 0.92 -10.40 -8.04
C THR A 161 -0.55 -10.07 -7.99
N PHE A 162 -0.94 -9.00 -8.69
CA PHE A 162 -2.31 -8.52 -8.75
C PHE A 162 -3.07 -9.34 -9.77
N SER A 163 -4.34 -9.58 -9.50
CA SER A 163 -5.24 -10.25 -10.43
C SER A 163 -6.65 -9.69 -10.29
N TYR A 164 -7.51 -9.96 -11.27
CA TYR A 164 -8.91 -9.62 -11.18
C TYR A 164 -9.78 -10.74 -11.76
N THR A 165 -11.02 -10.79 -11.29
CA THR A 165 -12.06 -11.67 -11.81
C THR A 165 -13.34 -10.89 -11.99
N ILE A 166 -14.09 -11.22 -13.05
CA ILE A 166 -15.43 -10.69 -13.30
C ILE A 166 -16.42 -11.83 -13.07
N SER A 167 -17.35 -11.66 -12.15
CA SER A 167 -18.39 -12.65 -11.86
C SER A 167 -19.73 -11.98 -11.60
N ARG A 168 -20.80 -12.77 -11.44
CA ARG A 168 -22.14 -12.26 -11.09
C ARG A 168 -22.38 -12.21 -9.57
N ASP A 169 -21.34 -12.48 -8.79
CA ASP A 169 -21.47 -12.57 -7.34
C ASP A 169 -21.54 -11.17 -6.73
N GLU A 170 -22.21 -11.07 -5.58
CA GLU A 170 -22.22 -9.83 -4.83
C GLU A 170 -20.85 -9.60 -4.17
N PRO A 171 -20.34 -8.36 -4.20
CA PRO A 171 -19.09 -8.01 -3.57
C PRO A 171 -19.24 -8.13 -2.04
N HIS A 172 -18.48 -9.03 -1.43
CA HIS A 172 -18.38 -9.16 0.03
C HIS A 172 -16.96 -8.89 0.48
N ASN A 173 -16.72 -7.66 0.94
CA ASN A 173 -15.45 -7.28 1.56
C ASN A 173 -15.74 -6.76 2.96
N GLU A 174 -15.27 -7.48 3.97
CA GLU A 174 -15.33 -7.02 5.35
C GLU A 174 -14.06 -6.22 5.68
N PRO A 175 -14.19 -4.99 6.19
CA PRO A 175 -13.03 -4.20 6.58
C PRO A 175 -12.33 -4.85 7.77
N GLN A 176 -11.00 -4.91 7.70
CA GLN A 176 -10.15 -5.33 8.79
C GLN A 176 -9.48 -4.11 9.44
N GLU A 177 -9.08 -4.25 10.70
CA GLU A 177 -8.28 -3.23 11.38
C GLU A 177 -6.79 -3.37 11.05
N TRP A 178 -6.11 -2.23 10.98
CA TRP A 178 -4.65 -2.20 10.91
C TRP A 178 -4.04 -2.67 12.23
N VAL A 179 -3.16 -3.66 12.16
CA VAL A 179 -2.47 -4.23 13.33
C VAL A 179 -1.29 -3.32 13.70
N GLY A 180 -1.18 -2.95 14.98
CA GLY A 180 -0.06 -2.14 15.49
C GLY A 180 -0.39 -0.67 15.78
N VAL A 181 -1.63 -0.22 15.53
CA VAL A 181 -2.10 1.15 15.86
C VAL A 181 -2.22 1.37 17.38
N ASN A 182 -2.24 0.31 18.20
CA ASN A 182 -2.50 0.36 19.64
C ASN A 182 -1.27 0.52 20.56
N ARG A 183 -0.11 0.95 20.05
CA ARG A 183 0.94 1.45 20.96
C ARG A 183 0.82 2.97 21.03
N PRO A 184 0.45 3.55 22.19
CA PRO A 184 0.38 5.00 22.32
C PRO A 184 1.73 5.59 21.94
N TYR A 185 1.70 6.50 20.96
CA TYR A 185 2.85 7.30 20.51
C TYR A 185 3.47 8.12 21.66
N ASP A 186 2.75 8.28 22.77
CA ASP A 186 3.20 8.98 23.98
C ASP A 186 4.41 8.30 24.66
N ALA A 187 4.73 7.04 24.35
CA ALA A 187 5.86 6.35 24.99
C ALA A 187 7.23 6.57 24.30
N LEU A 188 7.30 7.26 23.15
CA LEU A 188 8.56 7.41 22.39
C LEU A 188 9.12 8.83 22.35
N PHE A 189 8.40 9.83 22.86
CA PHE A 189 8.87 11.22 22.94
C PHE A 189 9.10 11.75 24.37
N ASP A 190 8.87 10.94 25.41
CA ASP A 190 9.26 11.22 26.80
C ASP A 190 10.74 10.85 27.09
N SER A 191 11.64 11.14 26.16
CA SER A 191 13.07 11.22 26.53
C SER A 191 13.33 12.64 27.01
N PRO A 192 13.64 12.87 28.30
CA PRO A 192 14.01 14.20 28.75
C PRO A 192 15.28 14.59 28.00
N PHE A 193 15.21 15.71 27.27
CA PHE A 193 16.40 16.47 26.93
C PHE A 193 17.20 16.65 28.23
N ASN A 194 18.32 15.94 28.33
CA ASN A 194 19.24 16.03 29.45
C ASN A 194 19.97 17.36 29.32
N ASP A 195 19.34 18.42 29.82
CA ASP A 195 19.85 19.78 29.87
C ASP A 195 20.83 19.89 31.06
N ASN A 196 21.95 19.15 30.98
CA ASN A 196 23.03 19.20 31.95
C ASN A 196 24.37 19.44 31.24
N ALA A 197 24.56 20.67 30.78
CA ALA A 197 25.88 21.23 30.55
C ALA A 197 25.85 22.75 30.75
N ARG A 198 25.74 23.21 32.00
CA ARG A 198 26.26 24.53 32.38
C ARG A 198 27.74 24.36 32.72
N PRO A 199 28.68 25.02 32.01
CA PRO A 199 30.06 25.08 32.43
C PRO A 199 30.17 26.03 33.63
N THR A 200 30.68 25.53 34.75
CA THR A 200 31.16 26.35 35.85
C THR A 200 32.45 27.02 35.38
N LEU A 201 32.44 28.36 35.33
CA LEU A 201 33.67 29.15 35.19
C LEU A 201 34.37 29.21 36.54
N GLU A 202 35.62 28.75 36.59
CA GLU A 202 36.64 29.22 37.54
C GLU A 202 37.51 30.27 36.85
#